data_AF-A0A8E0IGL2-F1
#
_entry.id   AF-A0A8E0IGL2-F1
#
_cell.length_a   1.000
_cell.length_b   1.000
_cell.length_c   1.000
_cell.angle_alpha   90.00
_cell.angle_beta   90.00
_cell.angle_gamma   90.00
#
_symmetry.space_group_name_H-M   'P 1'
#
loop_
_entity.id
_entity.type
_entity.pdbx_description
1 polymer ?
#
loop_
_entity_poly.entity_id
_entity_poly.type
_entity_poly.pdbx_seq_one_letter_code
_entity_poly.pdbx_strand_id
1 'polypeptide(L)'
;MPEESRAVIIIFGGSGDLASRKLYPALFNLYRRGVLAEHFAVIGTARRPWTDDHYHEVVENAVAGDDVDRDQAKAFAQHFFYQSHDVTDADHYITLKNLAAKLDDQYVTGGNRIFYMAMAPDFFETIASHLKSEHLLTERGFNRLIIEKPFGHDYASAK
;
A
#
# COMPACT_ATOMS: atom_id res chain seq x y z
N MET A 1 -19.42 -17.54 1.43
CA MET A 1 -18.42 -16.69 0.75
C MET A 1 -17.47 -16.17 1.83
N PRO A 2 -16.17 -15.98 1.55
CA PRO A 2 -15.27 -15.37 2.54
C PRO A 2 -15.81 -13.99 2.94
N GLU A 3 -15.61 -13.61 4.19
CA GLU A 3 -15.92 -12.26 4.66
C GLU A 3 -15.00 -11.26 3.93
N GLU A 4 -15.59 -10.19 3.42
CA GLU A 4 -14.86 -9.14 2.73
C GLU A 4 -13.86 -8.47 3.68
N SER A 5 -12.60 -8.38 3.25
CA SER A 5 -11.56 -7.67 3.98
C SER A 5 -11.65 -6.18 3.70
N ARG A 6 -11.53 -5.37 4.76
CA ARG A 6 -11.60 -3.92 4.69
C ARG A 6 -10.33 -3.31 5.23
N ALA A 7 -9.62 -2.52 4.43
CA ALA A 7 -8.40 -1.84 4.84
C ALA A 7 -7.93 -0.78 3.83
N VAL A 8 -7.22 0.23 4.32
CA VAL A 8 -6.27 1.00 3.51
C VAL A 8 -4.91 0.30 3.59
N ILE A 9 -4.37 -0.07 2.44
CA ILE A 9 -3.06 -0.73 2.30
C ILE A 9 -2.06 0.29 1.77
N ILE A 10 -1.03 0.59 2.55
CA ILE A 10 0.00 1.57 2.19
C ILE A 10 1.27 0.81 1.83
N ILE A 11 1.73 0.92 0.58
CA ILE A 11 2.90 0.22 0.06
C ILE A 11 4.04 1.22 -0.10
N PHE A 12 4.97 1.21 0.85
CA PHE A 12 6.25 1.90 0.74
C PHE A 12 7.10 1.19 -0.31
N GLY A 13 7.58 1.94 -1.31
CA GLY A 13 8.21 1.36 -2.50
C GLY A 13 7.20 0.95 -3.58
N GLY A 14 6.03 1.58 -3.64
CA GLY A 14 4.98 1.26 -4.62
C GLY A 14 5.41 1.41 -6.09
N SER A 15 6.42 2.22 -6.40
CA SER A 15 6.99 2.30 -7.76
C SER A 15 8.01 1.20 -8.09
N GLY A 16 8.26 0.28 -7.14
CA GLY A 16 9.31 -0.72 -7.20
C GLY A 16 8.89 -2.01 -7.91
N ASP A 17 9.89 -2.78 -8.32
CA ASP A 17 9.72 -4.03 -9.07
C ASP A 17 9.00 -5.13 -8.27
N LEU A 18 9.24 -5.23 -6.95
CA LEU A 18 8.50 -6.17 -6.09
C LEU A 18 6.99 -5.86 -6.10
N ALA A 19 6.63 -4.58 -6.07
CA ALA A 19 5.25 -4.15 -6.04
C ALA A 19 4.52 -4.56 -7.33
N SER A 20 5.10 -4.25 -8.50
CA SER A 20 4.50 -4.59 -9.80
C SER A 20 4.52 -6.10 -10.09
N ARG A 21 5.62 -6.81 -9.82
CA ARG A 21 5.73 -8.23 -10.17
C ARG A 21 5.03 -9.18 -9.20
N LYS A 22 4.77 -8.76 -7.95
CA LYS A 22 4.25 -9.65 -6.89
C LYS A 22 3.07 -9.08 -6.14
N LEU A 23 3.15 -7.84 -5.63
CA LEU A 23 2.13 -7.31 -4.74
C LEU A 23 0.82 -7.01 -5.48
N TYR A 24 0.86 -6.29 -6.60
CA TYR A 24 -0.36 -5.97 -7.36
C TYR A 24 -1.05 -7.22 -7.91
N PRO A 25 -0.34 -8.20 -8.51
CA PRO A 25 -0.93 -9.47 -8.89
C PRO A 25 -1.55 -10.24 -7.71
N ALA A 26 -0.90 -10.24 -6.54
CA ALA A 26 -1.43 -10.91 -5.36
C ALA A 26 -2.72 -10.24 -4.84
N LEU A 27 -2.75 -8.91 -4.78
CA LEU A 27 -3.95 -8.15 -4.41
C LEU A 27 -5.07 -8.34 -5.43
N PHE A 28 -4.74 -8.38 -6.73
CA PHE A 28 -5.73 -8.64 -7.78
C PHE A 28 -6.32 -10.05 -7.67
N ASN A 29 -5.52 -11.05 -7.31
CA ASN A 29 -6.04 -12.38 -7.03
C ASN A 29 -6.98 -12.42 -5.83
N LEU A 30 -6.72 -11.62 -4.78
CA LEU A 30 -7.67 -11.45 -3.67
C LEU A 30 -8.95 -10.73 -4.11
N TYR A 31 -8.82 -9.76 -5.01
CA TYR A 31 -9.95 -9.04 -5.61
C TYR A 31 -10.85 -9.96 -6.45
N ARG A 32 -10.27 -10.75 -7.37
CA ARG A 32 -11.01 -11.74 -8.19
C ARG A 32 -11.75 -12.80 -7.34
N ARG A 33 -11.27 -13.07 -6.13
CA ARG A 33 -11.87 -14.02 -5.18
C ARG A 33 -12.92 -13.39 -4.27
N GLY A 34 -13.17 -12.08 -4.38
CA GLY A 34 -14.09 -11.32 -3.54
C GLY A 34 -13.61 -11.15 -2.09
N VAL A 35 -12.33 -11.43 -1.80
CA VAL A 35 -11.74 -11.16 -0.47
C VAL A 35 -11.46 -9.66 -0.34
N LEU A 36 -10.99 -9.02 -1.40
CA LEU A 36 -11.05 -7.57 -1.57
C LEU A 36 -12.17 -7.28 -2.55
N ALA A 37 -13.04 -6.32 -2.25
CA ALA A 37 -14.14 -5.96 -3.14
C ALA A 37 -14.35 -4.43 -3.13
N GLU A 38 -15.26 -3.92 -2.31
CA GLU A 38 -15.63 -2.51 -2.34
C GLU A 38 -14.86 -1.72 -1.27
N HIS A 39 -14.63 -2.30 -0.09
CA HIS A 39 -14.20 -1.56 1.09
C HIS A 39 -12.67 -1.54 1.30
N PHE A 40 -11.92 -1.32 0.22
CA PHE A 40 -10.46 -1.23 0.31
C PHE A 40 -9.89 -0.10 -0.56
N ALA A 41 -8.71 0.38 -0.18
CA ALA A 41 -7.91 1.25 -1.02
C ALA A 41 -6.43 0.90 -0.88
N VAL A 42 -5.64 1.22 -1.90
CA VAL A 42 -4.20 1.03 -1.89
C VAL A 42 -3.51 2.36 -2.14
N ILE A 43 -2.60 2.75 -1.27
CA ILE A 43 -1.72 3.90 -1.49
C ILE A 43 -0.33 3.39 -1.83
N GLY A 44 0.08 3.57 -3.08
CA GLY A 44 1.48 3.40 -3.49
C GLY A 44 2.28 4.65 -3.15
N THR A 45 3.45 4.48 -2.53
CA THR A 45 4.29 5.63 -2.17
C THR A 45 5.76 5.39 -2.46
N ALA A 46 6.41 6.36 -3.11
CA ALA A 46 7.83 6.39 -3.42
C ALA A 46 8.27 7.80 -3.85
N ARG A 47 9.58 8.02 -4.05
CA ARG A 47 10.14 9.35 -4.41
C ARG A 47 9.75 9.86 -5.79
N ARG A 48 9.34 8.98 -6.72
CA ARG A 48 9.01 9.39 -8.09
C ARG A 48 7.71 10.19 -8.07
N PRO A 49 7.62 11.35 -8.75
CA PRO A 49 6.40 12.15 -8.79
C PRO A 49 5.45 11.61 -9.86
N TRP A 50 4.72 10.54 -9.53
CA TRP A 50 3.67 9.98 -10.39
C TRP A 50 2.30 10.58 -10.07
N THR A 51 1.44 10.62 -11.08
CA THR A 51 0.01 10.90 -10.94
C THR A 51 -0.75 9.60 -10.65
N ASP A 52 -1.97 9.71 -10.14
CA ASP A 52 -2.88 8.57 -9.99
C ASP A 52 -3.12 7.88 -11.34
N ASP A 53 -3.35 8.64 -12.42
CA ASP A 53 -3.58 8.08 -13.76
C ASP A 53 -2.42 7.19 -14.23
N HIS A 54 -1.18 7.67 -14.07
CA HIS A 54 -0.01 6.87 -14.44
C HIS A 54 0.12 5.64 -13.53
N TYR A 55 -0.21 5.78 -12.25
CA TYR A 55 -0.17 4.65 -11.33
C TYR A 55 -1.24 3.60 -11.66
N HIS A 56 -2.43 4.01 -12.12
CA HIS A 56 -3.46 3.10 -12.63
C HIS A 56 -2.95 2.32 -13.83
N GLU A 57 -2.29 2.98 -14.80
CA GLU A 57 -1.66 2.28 -15.94
C GLU A 57 -0.63 1.24 -15.48
N VAL A 58 0.20 1.57 -14.49
CA VAL A 58 1.19 0.62 -13.93
C VAL A 58 0.51 -0.59 -13.30
N VAL A 59 -0.57 -0.37 -12.54
CA VAL A 59 -1.33 -1.44 -11.88
C VAL A 59 -2.06 -2.31 -12.90
N GLU A 60 -2.75 -1.70 -13.87
CA GLU A 60 -3.43 -2.41 -14.97
C GLU A 60 -2.44 -3.31 -15.73
N ASN A 61 -1.28 -2.77 -16.11
CA ASN A 61 -0.25 -3.53 -16.80
C ASN A 61 0.35 -4.65 -15.94
N ALA A 62 0.48 -4.43 -14.62
CA ALA A 62 1.02 -5.43 -13.71
C ALA A 62 0.10 -6.64 -13.54
N VAL A 63 -1.21 -6.45 -13.70
CA VAL A 63 -2.21 -7.51 -13.53
C VAL A 63 -2.74 -8.05 -14.86
N ALA A 64 -2.33 -7.49 -15.99
CA ALA A 64 -2.72 -7.93 -17.32
C ALA A 64 -2.29 -9.38 -17.58
N GLY A 65 -3.15 -10.13 -18.28
CA GLY A 65 -2.92 -11.51 -18.68
C GLY A 65 -4.01 -11.99 -19.63
N ASP A 66 -3.79 -13.13 -20.28
CA ASP A 66 -4.71 -13.66 -21.31
C ASP A 66 -6.12 -13.96 -20.78
N ASP A 67 -6.26 -14.23 -19.48
CA ASP A 67 -7.52 -14.55 -18.79
C ASP A 67 -8.12 -13.36 -18.02
N VAL A 68 -7.53 -12.16 -18.15
CA VAL A 68 -7.91 -10.98 -17.38
C VAL A 68 -8.74 -10.03 -18.24
N ASP A 69 -9.97 -9.79 -17.80
CA ASP A 69 -10.82 -8.77 -18.39
C ASP A 69 -10.27 -7.37 -18.11
N ARG A 70 -10.19 -6.54 -19.16
CA ARG A 70 -9.64 -5.19 -19.08
C ARG A 70 -10.48 -4.29 -18.19
N ASP A 71 -11.80 -4.42 -18.25
CA ASP A 71 -12.69 -3.60 -17.42
C ASP A 71 -12.56 -3.99 -15.94
N GLN A 72 -12.35 -5.28 -15.65
CA GLN A 72 -12.04 -5.75 -14.30
C GLN A 72 -10.70 -5.20 -13.78
N ALA A 73 -9.64 -5.21 -14.61
CA ALA A 73 -8.34 -4.66 -14.23
C ALA A 73 -8.42 -3.15 -13.96
N LYS A 74 -9.16 -2.42 -14.81
CA LYS A 74 -9.40 -0.99 -14.64
C LYS A 74 -10.20 -0.68 -13.36
N ALA A 75 -11.27 -1.43 -13.10
CA ALA A 75 -12.05 -1.30 -11.87
C ALA A 75 -11.18 -1.54 -10.63
N PHE A 76 -10.31 -2.57 -10.66
CA PHE A 76 -9.35 -2.81 -9.59
C PHE A 76 -8.36 -1.65 -9.41
N ALA A 77 -7.80 -1.12 -10.51
CA ALA A 77 -6.86 -0.01 -10.47
C ALA A 77 -7.46 1.27 -9.88
N GLN A 78 -8.78 1.49 -9.99
CA GLN A 78 -9.45 2.65 -9.39
C GLN A 78 -9.39 2.69 -7.84
N HIS A 79 -9.09 1.57 -7.19
CA HIS A 79 -8.82 1.53 -5.75
C HIS A 79 -7.40 1.99 -5.38
N PHE A 80 -6.55 2.28 -6.36
CA PHE A 80 -5.16 2.67 -6.17
C PHE A 80 -4.98 4.18 -6.25
N PHE A 81 -4.17 4.71 -5.34
CA PHE A 81 -3.80 6.13 -5.25
C PHE A 81 -2.30 6.21 -5.07
N TYR A 82 -1.68 7.26 -5.59
CA TYR A 82 -0.24 7.46 -5.50
C TYR A 82 0.09 8.74 -4.74
N GLN A 83 1.06 8.63 -3.84
CA GLN A 83 1.62 9.79 -3.15
C GLN A 83 3.13 9.79 -3.30
N SER A 84 3.67 10.84 -3.95
CA SER A 84 5.11 11.06 -3.94
C SER A 84 5.57 11.34 -2.50
N HIS A 85 6.64 10.68 -2.07
CA HIS A 85 7.04 10.68 -0.67
C HIS A 85 8.53 10.33 -0.53
N ASP A 86 9.16 11.05 0.39
CA ASP A 86 10.50 10.77 0.90
C ASP A 86 10.35 10.33 2.35
N VAL A 87 10.77 9.10 2.64
CA VAL A 87 10.63 8.49 3.97
C VAL A 87 11.47 9.18 5.05
N THR A 88 12.42 10.03 4.65
CA THR A 88 13.24 10.82 5.57
C THR A 88 12.62 12.19 5.89
N ASP A 89 11.54 12.58 5.19
CA ASP A 89 10.86 13.87 5.35
C ASP A 89 9.54 13.69 6.12
N ALA A 90 9.46 14.25 7.33
CA ALA A 90 8.28 14.16 8.19
C ALA A 90 7.03 14.82 7.57
N ASP A 91 7.17 15.90 6.79
CA ASP A 91 6.03 16.60 6.20
C ASP A 91 5.32 15.73 5.14
N HIS A 92 6.09 14.88 4.46
CA HIS A 92 5.54 13.91 3.52
C HIS A 92 4.66 12.85 4.21
N TYR A 93 4.89 12.55 5.49
CA TYR A 93 4.01 11.67 6.27
C TYR A 93 2.67 12.35 6.60
N ILE A 94 2.67 13.66 6.88
CA ILE A 94 1.42 14.40 7.11
C ILE A 94 0.50 14.31 5.89
N THR A 95 1.06 14.47 4.68
CA THR A 95 0.32 14.34 3.43
C THR A 95 -0.23 12.91 3.26
N LEU A 96 0.59 11.91 3.51
CA LEU A 96 0.20 10.49 3.44
C LEU A 96 -0.90 10.13 4.44
N LYS A 97 -0.84 10.67 5.67
CA LYS A 97 -1.88 10.52 6.70
C LYS A 97 -3.21 11.09 6.24
N ASN A 98 -3.20 12.30 5.70
CA ASN A 98 -4.43 12.96 5.26
C ASN A 98 -5.10 12.19 4.12
N LEU A 99 -4.31 11.68 3.18
CA LEU A 99 -4.81 10.81 2.12
C LEU A 99 -5.38 9.50 2.70
N ALA A 100 -4.67 8.83 3.61
CA ALA A 100 -5.15 7.61 4.24
C ALA A 100 -6.47 7.82 5.00
N ALA A 101 -6.61 8.91 5.75
CA ALA A 101 -7.85 9.26 6.45
C ALA A 101 -9.01 9.52 5.48
N LYS A 102 -8.76 10.25 4.38
CA LYS A 102 -9.76 10.48 3.33
C LYS A 102 -10.24 9.16 2.73
N LEU A 103 -9.32 8.25 2.42
CA LEU A 103 -9.64 6.95 1.82
C LEU A 103 -10.32 6.00 2.81
N ASP A 104 -9.95 6.05 4.10
CA ASP A 104 -10.61 5.30 5.17
C ASP A 104 -12.12 5.61 5.20
N ASP A 105 -12.48 6.90 5.09
CA ASP A 105 -13.88 7.34 5.10
C ASP A 105 -14.56 7.08 3.74
N GLN A 106 -13.87 7.33 2.61
CA GLN A 106 -14.41 7.11 1.26
C GLN A 106 -14.76 5.64 1.00
N TYR A 107 -13.91 4.72 1.42
CA TYR A 107 -14.08 3.27 1.21
C TYR A 107 -14.61 2.55 2.45
N VAL A 108 -14.99 3.28 3.50
CA VAL A 108 -15.57 2.75 4.76
C VAL A 108 -14.75 1.57 5.33
N THR A 109 -13.43 1.75 5.40
CA THR A 109 -12.49 0.69 5.77
C THR A 109 -12.49 0.34 7.26
N GLY A 110 -13.24 1.10 8.07
CA GLY A 110 -13.23 1.02 9.53
C GLY A 110 -11.92 1.53 10.15
N GLY A 111 -11.10 2.23 9.37
CA GLY A 111 -9.79 2.70 9.79
C GLY A 111 -8.73 1.61 9.83
N ASN A 112 -8.99 0.40 9.33
CA ASN A 112 -8.00 -0.68 9.29
C ASN A 112 -6.84 -0.31 8.36
N ARG A 113 -5.59 -0.40 8.86
CA ARG A 113 -4.38 -0.02 8.11
C ARG A 113 -3.39 -1.17 8.02
N ILE A 114 -2.91 -1.42 6.80
CA ILE A 114 -1.79 -2.32 6.52
C ILE A 114 -0.66 -1.48 5.91
N PHE A 115 0.53 -1.56 6.48
CA PHE A 115 1.73 -0.94 5.95
C PHE A 115 2.63 -2.04 5.39
N TYR A 116 2.96 -1.98 4.11
CA TYR A 116 3.87 -2.92 3.45
C TYR A 116 5.19 -2.21 3.14
N MET A 117 6.29 -2.66 3.74
CA MET A 117 7.62 -2.12 3.51
C MET A 117 8.31 -2.86 2.36
N ALA A 118 8.00 -2.50 1.11
CA ALA A 118 8.66 -3.03 -0.08
C ALA A 118 9.91 -2.19 -0.44
N MET A 119 10.75 -1.93 0.56
CA MET A 119 11.96 -1.08 0.48
C MET A 119 13.18 -1.78 1.09
N ALA A 120 14.37 -1.18 0.93
CA ALA A 120 15.59 -1.68 1.56
C ALA A 120 15.49 -1.63 3.10
N PRO A 121 16.15 -2.57 3.81
CA PRO A 121 16.08 -2.67 5.28
C PRO A 121 16.47 -1.39 6.03
N ASP A 122 17.41 -0.63 5.48
CA ASP A 122 17.91 0.63 6.05
C ASP A 122 16.80 1.67 6.33
N PHE A 123 15.64 1.54 5.68
CA PHE A 123 14.50 2.45 5.88
C PHE A 123 13.47 1.96 6.89
N PHE A 124 13.55 0.71 7.36
CA PHE A 124 12.50 0.14 8.22
C PHE A 124 12.36 0.88 9.55
N GLU A 125 13.48 1.21 10.20
CA GLU A 125 13.46 1.96 11.46
C GLU A 125 12.87 3.37 11.27
N THR A 126 13.35 4.10 10.27
CA THR A 126 12.87 5.46 9.94
C THR A 126 11.37 5.47 9.67
N ILE A 127 10.89 4.56 8.82
CA ILE A 127 9.46 4.49 8.49
C ILE A 127 8.66 4.13 9.74
N ALA A 128 9.05 3.11 10.50
CA ALA A 128 8.31 2.69 11.69
C ALA A 128 8.23 3.81 12.75
N SER A 129 9.31 4.57 12.93
CA SER A 129 9.34 5.73 13.82
C SER A 129 8.37 6.82 13.36
N HIS A 130 8.44 7.22 12.09
CA HIS A 130 7.57 8.27 11.53
C HIS A 130 6.10 7.87 11.46
N LEU A 131 5.78 6.59 11.23
CA LEU A 131 4.39 6.12 11.30
C LEU A 131 3.75 6.45 12.65
N LYS A 132 4.53 6.32 13.74
CA LYS A 132 4.07 6.63 15.09
C LYS A 132 4.13 8.13 15.39
N SER A 133 5.27 8.80 15.14
CA SER A 133 5.46 10.21 15.51
C SER A 133 4.51 11.13 14.75
N GLU A 134 4.22 10.84 13.48
CA GLU A 134 3.37 11.68 12.63
C GLU A 134 1.89 11.28 12.65
N HIS A 135 1.53 10.34 13.53
CA HIS A 135 0.17 9.86 13.78
C HIS A 135 -0.49 9.21 12.55
N LEU A 136 0.27 8.41 11.77
CA LEU A 136 -0.31 7.57 10.70
C LEU A 136 -0.97 6.30 11.22
N LEU A 137 -0.82 5.96 12.49
CA LEU A 137 -1.54 4.84 13.08
C LEU A 137 -3.00 5.23 13.36
N THR A 138 -3.93 4.31 13.13
CA THR A 138 -5.34 4.47 13.47
C THR A 138 -5.63 4.04 14.91
N GLU A 139 -6.69 4.58 15.51
CA GLU A 139 -7.23 4.12 16.80
C GLU A 139 -8.55 3.33 16.65
N ARG A 140 -9.20 3.40 15.47
CA ARG A 140 -10.54 2.84 15.23
C ARG A 140 -10.54 1.37 14.76
N GLY A 141 -9.42 0.93 14.20
CA GLY A 141 -9.24 -0.41 13.63
C GLY A 141 -7.89 -1.00 14.01
N PHE A 142 -7.36 -1.91 13.19
CA PHE A 142 -6.01 -2.44 13.40
C PHE A 142 -4.95 -1.61 12.66
N ASN A 143 -3.71 -1.70 13.14
CA ASN A 143 -2.51 -1.33 12.40
C ASN A 143 -1.64 -2.59 12.26
N ARG A 144 -1.30 -2.96 11.03
CA ARG A 144 -0.42 -4.11 10.74
C ARG A 144 0.75 -3.66 9.88
N LEU A 145 1.94 -4.10 10.25
CA LEU A 145 3.15 -3.85 9.51
C LEU A 145 3.67 -5.15 8.90
N ILE A 146 3.93 -5.14 7.59
CA ILE A 146 4.53 -6.24 6.83
C ILE A 146 5.91 -5.79 6.41
N ILE A 147 6.92 -6.53 6.84
CA ILE A 147 8.34 -6.25 6.60
C ILE A 147 8.90 -7.40 5.76
N GLU A 148 9.64 -7.05 4.71
CA GLU A 148 10.36 -8.01 3.90
C GLU A 148 11.70 -8.39 4.52
N LYS A 149 12.12 -9.63 4.30
CA LYS A 149 13.47 -10.08 4.66
C LYS A 149 14.52 -9.38 3.76
N PRO A 150 15.74 -9.15 4.26
CA PRO A 150 16.31 -9.62 5.52
C PRO A 150 16.00 -8.70 6.73
N PHE A 151 15.96 -9.30 7.93
CA PHE A 151 15.90 -8.58 9.20
C PHE A 151 17.33 -8.30 9.67
N GLY A 152 17.87 -7.15 9.29
CA GLY A 152 19.29 -6.83 9.51
C GLY A 152 20.24 -7.70 8.68
N HIS A 153 21.53 -7.48 8.89
CA HIS A 153 22.62 -8.25 8.25
C HIS A 153 23.38 -9.14 9.24
N ASP A 154 23.13 -8.95 10.54
CA ASP A 154 23.68 -9.71 11.66
C ASP A 154 22.73 -9.65 12.87
N TYR A 155 23.05 -10.35 13.95
CA TYR A 155 22.24 -10.35 15.18
C TYR A 155 22.10 -8.96 15.80
N ALA A 156 23.13 -8.11 15.70
CA ALA A 156 23.12 -6.79 16.33
C ALA A 156 22.17 -5.83 15.59
N SER A 157 22.13 -5.90 14.26
CA SER A 157 21.23 -5.13 13.40
C SER A 157 19.81 -5.71 13.33
N ALA A 158 19.60 -6.95 13.76
CA ALA A 158 18.29 -7.60 13.81
C ALA A 158 17.54 -7.44 15.15
N LYS A 159 18.26 -7.10 16.23
CA LYS A 159 17.74 -6.98 17.59
C LYS A 159 17.16 -5.59 17.86
#